data_AF-A0A8H4KF61-F1
#
_entry.id   AF-A0A8H4KF61-F1
#
_cell.length_a   1.000
_cell.length_b   1.000
_cell.length_c   1.000
_cell.angle_alpha   90.00
_cell.angle_beta   90.00
_cell.angle_gamma   90.00
#
_symmetry.space_group_name_H-M   'P 1'
#
loop_
_entity.id
_entity.type
_entity.pdbx_description
1 polymer ?
#
loop_
_entity_poly.entity_id
_entity_poly.type
_entity_poly.pdbx_seq_one_letter_code
_entity_poly.pdbx_strand_id
1 'polypeptide(L)'
;MSPKTIAIIGGLDADLIMIAGRIPGPGESVLANHYQEALGGKGANSAIATYRTCHRKPLAAGTVRNEDDIQVKMIGAVGDDEYGLGGGIRPDLVVAQMEIDKTVVDTMMTTSGKAGIDFCLNAAPATPISECLYRYLTHLLFLNRGVTNVVITLGAKGAFYANAECSGHCPAYDTEVEHTTGAGDTFTGAYASEYMRQKTKGEWMIAFASFCSKSNASIYN
;
A
#
# COMPACT_ATOMS: atom_id res chain seq x y z
N MET A 1 2.57 -26.22 0.42
CA MET A 1 2.24 -25.47 -0.82
C MET A 1 3.46 -24.64 -1.19
N SER A 2 3.53 -24.07 -2.39
CA SER A 2 4.51 -23.01 -2.67
C SER A 2 4.21 -21.76 -1.82
N PRO A 3 5.21 -20.96 -1.44
CA PRO A 3 4.98 -19.66 -0.81
C PRO A 3 4.06 -18.78 -1.64
N LYS A 4 3.16 -18.05 -0.97
CA LYS A 4 2.38 -16.98 -1.60
C LYS A 4 3.30 -15.80 -1.84
N THR A 5 3.19 -15.11 -2.97
CA THR A 5 4.05 -13.96 -3.30
C THR A 5 3.26 -12.69 -3.53
N ILE A 6 3.56 -11.65 -2.73
CA ILE A 6 3.09 -10.28 -2.94
C ILE A 6 4.23 -9.48 -3.60
N ALA A 7 3.99 -8.96 -4.81
CA ALA A 7 4.88 -8.01 -5.46
C ALA A 7 4.36 -6.58 -5.26
N ILE A 8 5.16 -5.72 -4.65
CA ILE A 8 4.90 -4.29 -4.52
C ILE A 8 5.68 -3.57 -5.62
N ILE A 9 5.02 -2.72 -6.40
CA ILE A 9 5.66 -1.98 -7.48
C ILE A 9 5.28 -0.50 -7.41
N GLY A 10 6.26 0.36 -7.12
CA GLY A 10 5.99 1.77 -6.83
C GLY A 10 7.25 2.59 -6.56
N GLY A 11 7.05 3.84 -6.13
CA GLY A 11 8.11 4.80 -5.85
C GLY A 11 9.03 4.41 -4.69
N LEU A 12 10.29 4.81 -4.82
CA LEU A 12 11.34 4.76 -3.79
C LEU A 12 11.92 6.17 -3.70
N ASP A 13 11.52 6.94 -2.70
CA ASP A 13 11.87 8.36 -2.61
C ASP A 13 12.83 8.63 -1.45
N ALA A 14 13.54 9.76 -1.52
CA ALA A 14 14.30 10.32 -0.42
C ALA A 14 13.72 11.71 -0.09
N ASP A 15 13.11 11.82 1.09
CA ASP A 15 12.48 13.05 1.57
C ASP A 15 13.57 13.96 2.14
N LEU A 16 13.87 15.05 1.42
CA LEU A 16 14.79 16.10 1.85
C LEU A 16 14.02 17.20 2.58
N ILE A 17 13.89 17.06 3.90
CA ILE A 17 13.04 17.90 4.75
C ILE A 17 13.83 19.13 5.23
N MET A 18 13.46 20.32 4.74
CA MET A 18 14.01 21.60 5.20
C MET A 18 12.99 22.36 6.04
N ILE A 19 13.30 22.62 7.31
CA ILE A 19 12.43 23.38 8.22
C ILE A 19 12.94 24.83 8.31
N ALA A 20 12.16 25.78 7.81
CA ALA A 20 12.42 27.21 7.91
C ALA A 20 11.29 27.91 8.69
N GLY A 21 11.57 29.09 9.26
CA GLY A 21 10.58 29.85 10.04
C GLY A 21 9.37 30.38 9.26
N ARG A 22 9.42 30.34 7.92
CA ARG A 22 8.31 30.61 6.99
C ARG A 22 8.66 30.01 5.61
N ILE A 23 7.65 29.88 4.75
CA ILE A 23 7.84 29.58 3.32
C ILE A 23 8.55 30.79 2.64
N PRO A 24 9.57 30.57 1.77
CA PRO A 24 10.22 31.63 1.01
C PRO A 24 9.30 32.36 0.03
N GLY A 25 9.50 33.67 -0.15
CA GLY A 25 8.91 34.40 -1.27
C GLY A 25 9.56 34.08 -2.63
N PRO A 26 8.93 34.42 -3.77
CA PRO A 26 9.54 34.26 -5.09
C PRO A 26 10.87 35.01 -5.21
N GLY A 27 11.94 34.28 -5.56
CA GLY A 27 13.29 34.83 -5.67
C GLY A 27 14.01 35.09 -4.33
N GLU A 28 13.38 34.78 -3.20
CA GLU A 28 13.97 34.96 -1.87
C GLU A 28 14.85 33.75 -1.48
N SER A 29 15.99 34.01 -0.84
CA SER A 29 16.80 32.99 -0.17
C SER A 29 16.52 33.00 1.33
N VAL A 30 16.26 31.83 1.91
CA VAL A 30 15.92 31.66 3.33
C VAL A 30 16.80 30.58 3.92
N LEU A 31 17.43 30.86 5.06
CA LEU A 31 18.18 29.87 5.80
C LEU A 31 17.22 28.88 6.49
N ALA A 32 17.43 27.59 6.28
CA ALA A 32 16.75 26.54 7.03
C ALA A 32 17.33 26.47 8.46
N ASN A 33 16.44 26.33 9.46
CA ASN A 33 16.82 26.16 10.86
C ASN A 33 17.12 24.69 11.20
N HIS A 34 16.56 23.76 10.41
CA HIS A 34 16.81 22.33 10.52
C HIS A 34 16.74 21.66 9.15
N TYR A 35 17.54 20.62 8.97
CA TYR A 35 17.58 19.76 7.79
C TYR A 35 17.54 18.30 8.25
N GLN A 36 16.67 17.50 7.65
CA GLN A 36 16.51 16.09 7.94
C GLN A 36 16.32 15.33 6.62
N GLU A 37 17.02 14.21 6.48
CA GLU A 37 16.79 13.23 5.43
C GLU A 37 15.93 12.10 5.99
N ALA A 38 14.92 11.67 5.22
CA ALA A 38 14.12 10.49 5.51
C ALA A 38 13.96 9.64 4.24
N LEU A 39 13.74 8.34 4.41
CA LEU A 39 13.37 7.46 3.30
C LEU A 39 11.85 7.48 3.12
N GLY A 40 11.39 7.64 1.89
CA GLY A 40 9.99 7.85 1.53
C GLY A 40 9.55 7.03 0.32
N GLY A 41 8.46 7.46 -0.30
CA GLY A 41 7.79 6.77 -1.41
C GLY A 41 6.77 5.75 -0.92
N LYS A 42 5.55 5.80 -1.48
CA LYS A 42 4.43 4.93 -1.10
C LYS A 42 4.71 3.47 -1.44
N GLY A 43 5.50 3.21 -2.47
CA GLY A 43 6.00 1.88 -2.83
C GLY A 43 6.84 1.30 -1.69
N ALA A 44 7.91 2.01 -1.29
CA ALA A 44 8.76 1.63 -0.16
C ALA A 44 7.96 1.42 1.13
N ASN A 45 7.13 2.40 1.51
CA ASN A 45 6.33 2.35 2.72
C ASN A 45 5.36 1.16 2.72
N SER A 46 4.66 0.93 1.61
CA SER A 46 3.72 -0.19 1.48
C SER A 46 4.46 -1.53 1.53
N ALA A 47 5.67 -1.65 0.97
CA ALA A 47 6.47 -2.87 1.04
C ALA A 47 6.97 -3.16 2.46
N ILE A 48 7.48 -2.15 3.17
CA ILE A 48 7.89 -2.27 4.57
C ILE A 48 6.69 -2.65 5.45
N ALA A 49 5.54 -2.01 5.26
CA ALA A 49 4.30 -2.34 5.96
C ALA A 49 3.86 -3.78 5.70
N THR A 50 3.77 -4.20 4.42
CA THR A 50 3.39 -5.56 4.02
C THR A 50 4.32 -6.60 4.66
N TYR A 51 5.64 -6.38 4.59
CA TYR A 51 6.62 -7.29 5.19
C TYR A 51 6.45 -7.40 6.70
N ARG A 52 6.28 -6.27 7.41
CA ARG A 52 6.05 -6.23 8.87
C ARG A 52 4.76 -6.94 9.28
N THR A 53 3.69 -6.84 8.49
CA THR A 53 2.41 -7.53 8.77
C THR A 53 2.44 -9.02 8.41
N CYS A 54 3.18 -9.42 7.37
CA CYS A 54 3.39 -10.84 7.05
C CYS A 54 4.19 -11.55 8.16
N HIS A 55 5.28 -10.93 8.65
CA HIS A 55 6.31 -11.55 9.49
C HIS A 55 6.28 -11.11 10.96
N ARG A 56 5.12 -10.69 11.48
CA ARG A 56 4.97 -10.16 12.84
C ARG A 56 5.42 -11.18 13.89
N LYS A 57 6.31 -10.79 14.81
CA LYS A 57 6.64 -11.65 15.97
C LYS A 57 5.37 -11.89 16.81
N PRO A 58 5.12 -13.12 17.29
CA PRO A 58 3.96 -13.37 18.16
C PRO A 58 4.04 -12.53 19.44
N LEU A 59 2.90 -11.98 19.87
CA LEU A 59 2.81 -11.07 21.02
C LEU A 59 3.09 -11.74 22.38
N ALA A 60 3.07 -13.07 22.44
CA ALA A 60 3.40 -13.84 23.63
C ALA A 60 4.29 -15.04 23.28
N ALA A 61 5.29 -15.32 24.11
CA ALA A 61 6.10 -16.53 24.01
C ALA A 61 5.19 -17.78 24.10
N GLY A 62 5.23 -18.64 23.08
CA GLY A 62 4.38 -19.83 22.98
C GLY A 62 3.13 -19.68 22.12
N THR A 63 2.81 -18.50 21.58
CA THR A 63 1.79 -18.41 20.51
C THR A 63 2.35 -18.93 19.18
N VAL A 64 1.63 -19.89 18.58
CA VAL A 64 1.99 -20.51 17.29
C VAL A 64 2.08 -19.43 16.22
N ARG A 65 3.17 -19.41 15.44
CA ARG A 65 3.28 -18.55 14.26
C ARG A 65 2.18 -18.94 13.28
N ASN A 66 1.46 -17.97 12.73
CA ASN A 66 0.60 -18.25 11.59
C ASN A 66 1.52 -18.56 10.40
N GLU A 67 1.65 -19.84 10.01
CA GLU A 67 2.66 -20.37 9.09
C GLU A 67 2.43 -20.01 7.61
N ASP A 68 1.75 -18.90 7.33
CA ASP A 68 1.61 -18.39 5.96
C ASP A 68 2.98 -17.87 5.48
N ASP A 69 3.69 -18.70 4.72
CA ASP A 69 4.90 -18.35 3.99
C ASP A 69 4.55 -17.37 2.85
N ILE A 70 4.42 -16.08 3.21
CA ILE A 70 4.13 -14.97 2.29
C ILE A 70 5.42 -14.21 2.01
N GLN A 71 6.00 -14.47 0.84
CA GLN A 71 7.11 -13.69 0.32
C GLN A 71 6.63 -12.31 -0.12
N VAL A 72 7.34 -11.27 0.31
CA VAL A 72 7.11 -9.88 -0.10
C VAL A 72 8.31 -9.45 -0.93
N LYS A 73 8.08 -9.06 -2.19
CA LYS A 73 9.09 -8.50 -3.08
C LYS A 73 8.77 -7.04 -3.36
N MET A 74 9.73 -6.14 -3.13
CA MET A 74 9.67 -4.78 -3.67
C MET A 74 10.33 -4.76 -5.04
N ILE A 75 9.66 -4.14 -6.01
CA ILE A 75 10.19 -3.81 -7.33
C ILE A 75 10.13 -2.29 -7.42
N GLY A 76 11.29 -1.63 -7.29
CA GLY A 76 11.39 -0.19 -7.54
C GLY A 76 11.29 0.09 -9.03
N ALA A 77 10.70 1.23 -9.41
CA ALA A 77 10.88 1.77 -10.75
C ALA A 77 12.14 2.64 -10.77
N VAL A 78 13.31 2.06 -11.12
CA VAL A 78 14.60 2.77 -11.16
C VAL A 78 15.09 2.88 -12.61
N GLY A 79 14.39 3.69 -13.42
CA GLY A 79 14.71 3.89 -14.83
C GLY A 79 14.65 2.60 -15.66
N ASP A 80 15.55 2.47 -16.63
CA ASP A 80 15.66 1.32 -17.55
C ASP A 80 16.53 0.18 -16.97
N ASP A 81 16.31 -0.21 -15.70
CA ASP A 81 17.14 -1.25 -15.08
C ASP A 81 16.88 -2.68 -15.62
N GLU A 82 17.88 -3.55 -15.47
CA GLU A 82 17.82 -4.93 -15.97
C GLU A 82 16.86 -5.84 -15.16
N TYR A 83 16.30 -5.35 -14.04
CA TYR A 83 15.56 -6.15 -13.07
C TYR A 83 14.06 -6.28 -13.39
N GLY A 84 13.77 -6.38 -14.69
CA GLY A 84 12.44 -6.61 -15.25
C GLY A 84 11.67 -7.70 -14.50
N LEU A 85 10.64 -7.27 -13.76
CA LEU A 85 9.67 -8.11 -13.04
C LEU A 85 10.28 -9.26 -12.21
N GLY A 86 11.23 -8.92 -11.34
CA GLY A 86 11.42 -9.64 -10.07
C GLY A 86 11.95 -11.08 -10.16
N GLY A 87 12.73 -11.40 -11.19
CA GLY A 87 13.46 -12.67 -11.29
C GLY A 87 12.60 -13.88 -11.68
N GLY A 88 11.56 -13.67 -12.50
CA GLY A 88 10.79 -14.77 -13.13
C GLY A 88 9.77 -15.49 -12.25
N ILE A 89 9.57 -15.06 -11.00
CA ILE A 89 8.52 -15.62 -10.12
C ILE A 89 7.21 -14.86 -10.36
N ARG A 90 6.19 -15.56 -10.85
CA ARG A 90 4.81 -15.04 -10.99
C ARG A 90 4.23 -14.72 -9.59
N PRO A 91 3.85 -13.47 -9.29
CA PRO A 91 3.19 -13.14 -8.03
C PRO A 91 1.73 -13.63 -8.00
N ASP A 92 1.17 -13.75 -6.79
CA ASP A 92 -0.26 -14.01 -6.57
C ASP A 92 -1.06 -12.71 -6.46
N LEU A 93 -0.42 -11.66 -5.95
CA LEU A 93 -0.94 -10.30 -5.82
C LEU A 93 0.12 -9.29 -6.25
N VAL A 94 -0.27 -8.34 -7.09
CA VAL A 94 0.48 -7.10 -7.35
C VAL A 94 -0.17 -5.96 -6.57
N VAL A 95 0.64 -5.17 -5.87
CA VAL A 95 0.24 -3.91 -5.25
C VAL A 95 0.97 -2.77 -5.94
N ALA A 96 0.26 -1.72 -6.36
CA ALA A 96 0.85 -0.56 -7.02
C ALA A 96 0.27 0.77 -6.51
N GLN A 97 0.98 1.85 -6.85
CA GLN A 97 0.65 3.24 -6.52
C GLN A 97 0.84 4.13 -7.76
N MET A 98 0.28 5.35 -7.73
CA MET A 98 0.33 6.30 -8.86
C MET A 98 1.54 7.26 -8.81
N GLU A 99 2.61 6.88 -8.08
CA GLU A 99 3.87 7.65 -8.01
C GLU A 99 4.87 7.29 -9.10
N ILE A 100 4.64 6.18 -9.81
CA ILE A 100 5.39 5.79 -11.01
C ILE A 100 4.59 6.19 -12.26
N ASP A 101 5.24 6.19 -13.42
CA ASP A 101 4.61 6.58 -14.68
C ASP A 101 3.30 5.80 -14.93
N LYS A 102 2.23 6.52 -15.30
CA LYS A 102 0.90 5.94 -15.50
C LYS A 102 0.91 4.82 -16.55
N THR A 103 1.69 4.94 -17.62
CA THR A 103 1.79 3.92 -18.67
C THR A 103 2.39 2.62 -18.14
N VAL A 104 3.29 2.72 -17.16
CA VAL A 104 3.86 1.58 -16.44
C VAL A 104 2.78 0.90 -15.58
N VAL A 105 1.99 1.68 -14.81
CA VAL A 105 0.85 1.14 -14.02
C VAL A 105 -0.20 0.48 -14.93
N ASP A 106 -0.61 1.15 -16.01
CA ASP A 106 -1.57 0.63 -17.00
C ASP A 106 -1.08 -0.71 -17.61
N THR A 107 0.22 -0.81 -17.89
CA THR A 107 0.86 -2.01 -18.43
C THR A 107 0.88 -3.14 -17.40
N MET A 108 1.18 -2.84 -16.14
CA MET A 108 1.13 -3.81 -15.03
C MET A 108 -0.28 -4.34 -14.82
N MET A 109 -1.29 -3.45 -14.76
CA MET A 109 -2.69 -3.85 -14.64
C MET A 109 -3.13 -4.77 -15.78
N THR A 110 -2.82 -4.37 -17.02
CA THR A 110 -3.17 -5.16 -18.21
C THR A 110 -2.48 -6.53 -18.21
N THR A 111 -1.22 -6.59 -17.78
CA THR A 111 -0.43 -7.83 -17.75
C THR A 111 -0.91 -8.76 -16.65
N SER A 112 -1.12 -8.27 -15.42
CA SER A 112 -1.67 -9.03 -14.30
C SER A 112 -3.06 -9.57 -14.62
N GLY A 113 -3.94 -8.73 -15.16
CA GLY A 113 -5.30 -9.12 -15.55
C GLY A 113 -5.34 -10.19 -16.64
N LYS A 114 -4.46 -10.11 -17.66
CA LYS A 114 -4.30 -11.18 -18.67
C LYS A 114 -3.72 -12.47 -18.08
N ALA A 115 -2.87 -12.36 -17.06
CA ALA A 115 -2.23 -13.50 -16.39
C ALA A 115 -3.07 -14.11 -15.25
N GLY A 116 -4.25 -13.58 -14.94
CA GLY A 116 -5.07 -14.03 -13.80
C GLY A 116 -4.40 -13.81 -12.44
N ILE A 117 -3.69 -12.69 -12.29
CA ILE A 117 -3.02 -12.26 -11.06
C ILE A 117 -3.87 -11.13 -10.46
N ASP A 118 -4.08 -11.14 -9.14
CA ASP A 118 -4.84 -10.06 -8.50
C ASP A 118 -4.06 -8.75 -8.51
N PHE A 119 -4.78 -7.64 -8.67
CA PHE A 119 -4.21 -6.30 -8.65
C PHE A 119 -4.86 -5.44 -7.59
N CYS A 120 -4.06 -4.89 -6.68
CA CYS A 120 -4.45 -3.91 -5.68
C CYS A 120 -3.82 -2.56 -5.99
N LEU A 121 -4.65 -1.59 -6.39
CA LEU A 121 -4.19 -0.23 -6.66
C LEU A 121 -4.53 0.69 -5.48
N ASN A 122 -3.51 1.31 -4.91
CA ASN A 122 -3.67 2.53 -4.12
C ASN A 122 -3.63 3.73 -5.08
N ALA A 123 -4.79 4.34 -5.35
CA ALA A 123 -4.91 5.43 -6.32
C ALA A 123 -4.42 6.79 -5.77
N ALA A 124 -3.20 6.79 -5.23
CA ALA A 124 -2.53 7.94 -4.64
C ALA A 124 -1.14 8.14 -5.29
N PRO A 125 -0.77 9.38 -5.69
CA PRO A 125 -1.63 10.56 -5.83
C PRO A 125 -2.80 10.35 -6.81
N ALA A 126 -3.82 11.20 -6.71
CA ALA A 126 -5.05 11.06 -7.48
C ALA A 126 -4.81 11.37 -8.97
N THR A 127 -4.71 10.32 -9.79
CA THR A 127 -4.47 10.38 -11.24
C THR A 127 -5.59 9.64 -11.97
N PRO A 128 -6.20 10.18 -13.05
CA PRO A 128 -7.28 9.50 -13.78
C PRO A 128 -6.83 8.16 -14.36
N ILE A 129 -7.58 7.08 -14.08
CA ILE A 129 -7.36 5.74 -14.66
C ILE A 129 -8.30 5.56 -15.87
N SER A 130 -7.80 4.90 -16.92
CA SER A 130 -8.55 4.64 -18.15
C SER A 130 -9.72 3.67 -17.91
N GLU A 131 -10.93 4.02 -18.36
CA GLU A 131 -12.18 3.26 -18.11
C GLU A 131 -12.08 1.76 -18.41
N CYS A 132 -11.39 1.39 -19.50
CA CYS A 132 -11.22 0.00 -19.91
C CYS A 132 -10.34 -0.85 -18.97
N LEU A 133 -9.58 -0.23 -18.06
CA LEU A 133 -8.60 -0.90 -17.22
C LEU A 133 -9.14 -1.27 -15.83
N TYR A 134 -10.23 -0.66 -15.36
CA TYR A 134 -10.83 -0.98 -14.04
C TYR A 134 -11.25 -2.45 -13.91
N ARG A 135 -11.59 -3.12 -15.03
CA ARG A 135 -11.89 -4.56 -15.08
C ARG A 135 -10.72 -5.47 -14.66
N TYR A 136 -9.51 -4.95 -14.59
CA TYR A 136 -8.31 -5.65 -14.16
C TYR A 136 -7.89 -5.30 -12.73
N LEU A 137 -8.68 -4.50 -12.01
CA LEU A 137 -8.50 -4.22 -10.59
C LEU A 137 -9.33 -5.19 -9.75
N THR A 138 -8.66 -6.07 -9.00
CA THR A 138 -9.31 -6.85 -7.93
C THR A 138 -9.63 -5.95 -6.74
N HIS A 139 -8.74 -4.99 -6.44
CA HIS A 139 -8.92 -4.03 -5.36
C HIS A 139 -8.53 -2.62 -5.79
N LEU A 140 -9.38 -1.65 -5.46
CA LEU A 140 -9.10 -0.23 -5.65
C LEU A 140 -9.38 0.53 -4.37
N LEU A 141 -8.38 1.26 -3.91
CA LEU A 141 -8.55 2.28 -2.88
C LEU A 141 -9.03 3.57 -3.59
N PHE A 142 -10.36 3.81 -3.60
CA PHE A 142 -11.14 4.82 -4.37
C PHE A 142 -11.14 4.67 -5.93
N LEU A 143 -12.26 4.51 -6.68
CA LEU A 143 -13.69 4.30 -6.38
C LEU A 143 -14.46 3.74 -7.63
N ASN A 144 -15.52 2.94 -7.42
CA ASN A 144 -16.52 2.35 -8.36
C ASN A 144 -16.47 2.64 -9.89
N ARG A 145 -15.81 1.76 -10.67
CA ARG A 145 -15.89 1.67 -12.16
C ARG A 145 -15.74 0.24 -12.71
N GLY A 146 -16.22 -0.78 -11.99
CA GLY A 146 -16.08 -2.21 -12.39
C GLY A 146 -14.93 -2.97 -11.74
N VAL A 147 -14.48 -2.50 -10.57
CA VAL A 147 -13.51 -3.15 -9.67
C VAL A 147 -14.21 -4.21 -8.83
N THR A 148 -13.56 -5.34 -8.53
CA THR A 148 -14.16 -6.40 -7.68
C THR A 148 -14.42 -5.92 -6.25
N ASN A 149 -13.43 -5.29 -5.61
CA ASN A 149 -13.53 -4.80 -4.23
C ASN A 149 -13.06 -3.35 -4.13
N VAL A 150 -13.81 -2.50 -3.43
CA VAL A 150 -13.48 -1.09 -3.21
C VAL A 150 -13.29 -0.83 -1.72
N VAL A 151 -12.23 -0.11 -1.37
CA VAL A 151 -12.00 0.41 -0.02
C VAL A 151 -11.76 1.92 -0.11
N ILE A 152 -12.25 2.67 0.87
CA ILE A 152 -12.23 4.14 0.89
C ILE A 152 -11.73 4.53 2.28
N THR A 153 -10.51 5.06 2.40
CA THR A 153 -9.98 5.51 3.69
C THR A 153 -10.58 6.87 4.05
N LEU A 154 -11.11 7.00 5.27
CA LEU A 154 -11.84 8.17 5.77
C LEU A 154 -11.06 8.88 6.91
N GLY A 155 -9.73 8.67 6.96
CA GLY A 155 -8.85 9.23 7.97
C GLY A 155 -9.28 8.85 9.38
N ALA A 156 -9.55 9.85 10.22
CA ALA A 156 -10.04 9.65 11.59
C ALA A 156 -11.39 8.92 11.69
N LYS A 157 -12.16 8.83 10.60
CA LYS A 157 -13.41 8.06 10.56
C LYS A 157 -13.19 6.57 10.20
N GLY A 158 -11.97 6.11 9.96
CA GLY A 158 -11.67 4.70 9.61
C GLY A 158 -11.71 4.47 8.10
N ALA A 159 -12.45 3.48 7.64
CA ALA A 159 -12.59 3.17 6.21
C ALA A 159 -13.98 2.61 5.87
N PHE A 160 -14.51 2.99 4.71
CA PHE A 160 -15.67 2.33 4.09
C PHE A 160 -15.19 1.25 3.11
N TYR A 161 -15.95 0.17 2.96
CA TYR A 161 -15.64 -0.91 2.02
C TYR A 161 -16.91 -1.41 1.33
N ALA A 162 -16.79 -1.86 0.07
CA ALA A 162 -17.87 -2.47 -0.69
C ALA A 162 -17.35 -3.42 -1.77
N ASN A 163 -18.07 -4.51 -2.01
CA ASN A 163 -17.94 -5.38 -3.18
C ASN A 163 -19.34 -5.78 -3.68
N ALA A 164 -19.44 -6.81 -4.52
CA ALA A 164 -20.72 -7.28 -5.06
C ALA A 164 -21.63 -7.97 -4.02
N GLU A 165 -21.10 -8.40 -2.88
CA GLU A 165 -21.77 -9.23 -1.87
C GLU A 165 -22.09 -8.45 -0.59
N CYS A 166 -21.21 -7.52 -0.19
CA CYS A 166 -21.35 -6.75 1.04
C CYS A 166 -20.82 -5.33 0.91
N SER A 167 -21.27 -4.46 1.83
CA SER A 167 -20.62 -3.17 2.09
C SER A 167 -20.71 -2.85 3.58
N GLY A 168 -19.84 -1.97 4.05
CA GLY A 168 -19.81 -1.61 5.46
C GLY A 168 -18.85 -0.47 5.77
N HIS A 169 -18.88 -0.07 7.03
CA HIS A 169 -17.99 0.94 7.59
C HIS A 169 -17.19 0.31 8.72
N CYS A 170 -15.87 0.31 8.58
CA CYS A 170 -14.95 -0.03 9.64
C CYS A 170 -14.53 1.29 10.33
N PRO A 171 -14.93 1.54 11.59
CA PRO A 171 -14.46 2.73 12.30
C PRO A 171 -12.93 2.68 12.50
N ALA A 172 -12.35 3.85 12.73
CA ALA A 172 -10.97 3.93 13.22
C ALA A 172 -10.92 3.50 14.68
N TYR A 173 -9.75 3.00 15.10
CA TYR A 173 -9.43 2.86 16.50
C TYR A 173 -9.11 4.24 17.10
N ASP A 174 -9.55 4.44 18.34
CA ASP A 174 -9.30 5.67 19.08
C ASP A 174 -7.92 5.58 19.75
N THR A 175 -6.99 6.40 19.26
CA THR A 175 -5.59 6.46 19.69
C THR A 175 -5.11 7.90 19.53
N GLU A 176 -4.19 8.34 20.38
CA GLU A 176 -3.46 9.59 20.12
C GLU A 176 -2.71 9.51 18.78
N VAL A 177 -2.66 10.63 18.07
CA VAL A 177 -2.10 10.74 16.72
C VAL A 177 -0.96 11.74 16.78
N GLU A 178 0.28 11.25 16.75
CA GLU A 178 1.47 12.11 16.67
C GLU A 178 1.73 12.51 15.21
N HIS A 179 1.78 11.53 14.30
CA HIS A 179 2.05 11.74 12.88
C HIS A 179 1.17 10.88 11.98
N THR A 180 0.60 11.44 10.91
CA THR A 180 -0.25 10.70 9.94
C THR A 180 0.49 10.25 8.68
N THR A 181 1.76 10.61 8.51
CA THR A 181 2.59 10.23 7.36
C THR A 181 2.72 8.70 7.28
N GLY A 182 2.63 8.13 6.07
CA GLY A 182 2.69 6.68 5.86
C GLY A 182 1.51 5.87 6.39
N ALA A 183 0.49 6.49 7.03
CA ALA A 183 -0.66 5.75 7.56
C ALA A 183 -1.50 5.09 6.45
N GLY A 184 -1.61 5.74 5.27
CA GLY A 184 -2.26 5.17 4.09
C GLY A 184 -1.48 3.99 3.49
N ASP A 185 -0.16 4.11 3.40
CA ASP A 185 0.71 3.04 2.90
C ASP A 185 0.73 1.84 3.86
N THR A 186 0.69 2.12 5.17
CA THR A 186 0.52 1.08 6.20
C THR A 186 -0.82 0.38 6.10
N PHE A 187 -1.91 1.13 5.81
CA PHE A 187 -3.20 0.51 5.49
C PHE A 187 -3.07 -0.42 4.28
N THR A 188 -2.48 0.06 3.18
CA THR A 188 -2.31 -0.70 1.93
C THR A 188 -1.51 -1.99 2.15
N GLY A 189 -0.38 -1.93 2.85
CA GLY A 189 0.43 -3.12 3.12
C GLY A 189 -0.23 -4.13 4.06
N ALA A 190 -0.88 -3.65 5.12
CA ALA A 190 -1.66 -4.50 6.03
C ALA A 190 -2.86 -5.15 5.33
N TYR A 191 -3.53 -4.41 4.44
CA TYR A 191 -4.62 -4.90 3.61
C TYR A 191 -4.15 -5.99 2.63
N ALA A 192 -3.04 -5.77 1.93
CA ALA A 192 -2.47 -6.75 0.99
C ALA A 192 -2.09 -8.06 1.70
N SER A 193 -1.46 -7.97 2.87
CA SER A 193 -1.10 -9.14 3.70
C SER A 193 -2.35 -9.94 4.10
N GLU A 194 -3.37 -9.28 4.63
CA GLU A 194 -4.58 -9.97 5.11
C GLU A 194 -5.48 -10.49 3.99
N TYR A 195 -5.62 -9.76 2.88
CA TYR A 195 -6.31 -10.28 1.69
C TYR A 195 -5.71 -11.63 1.26
N MET A 196 -4.37 -11.77 1.25
CA MET A 196 -3.71 -13.02 0.89
C MET A 196 -3.96 -14.16 1.88
N ARG A 197 -4.21 -13.89 3.17
CA ARG A 197 -4.62 -14.91 4.16
C ARG A 197 -6.10 -15.30 4.00
N GLN A 198 -6.96 -14.31 3.77
CA GLN A 198 -8.42 -14.44 3.74
C GLN A 198 -8.95 -15.01 2.41
N LYS A 199 -8.31 -14.72 1.27
CA LYS A 199 -8.68 -15.22 -0.07
C LYS A 199 -8.85 -16.74 -0.09
N THR A 200 -7.96 -17.48 0.58
CA THR A 200 -8.02 -18.95 0.66
C THR A 200 -9.14 -19.50 1.55
N LYS A 201 -9.84 -18.63 2.30
CA LYS A 201 -10.96 -18.97 3.18
C LYS A 201 -12.32 -18.48 2.63
N GLY A 202 -12.32 -17.68 1.56
CA GLY A 202 -13.53 -16.99 1.08
C GLY A 202 -13.95 -15.83 2.00
N GLU A 203 -13.04 -15.29 2.81
CA GLU A 203 -13.30 -14.19 3.74
C GLU A 203 -12.86 -12.84 3.13
N TRP A 204 -13.47 -11.74 3.57
CA TRP A 204 -12.99 -10.38 3.28
C TRP A 204 -13.29 -9.42 4.43
N MET A 205 -12.25 -9.00 5.15
CA MET A 205 -12.33 -8.16 6.35
C MET A 205 -11.17 -7.15 6.39
N ILE A 206 -11.50 -5.87 6.57
CA ILE A 206 -10.52 -4.77 6.57
C ILE A 206 -10.10 -4.27 7.97
N ALA A 207 -10.65 -4.84 9.04
CA ALA A 207 -10.47 -4.34 10.41
C ALA A 207 -9.00 -4.30 10.87
N PHE A 208 -8.19 -5.29 10.47
CA PHE A 208 -6.76 -5.33 10.76
C PHE A 208 -5.96 -4.25 10.00
N ALA A 209 -6.33 -3.95 8.75
CA ALA A 209 -5.71 -2.86 7.99
C ALA A 209 -6.03 -1.48 8.61
N SER A 210 -7.28 -1.28 9.05
CA SER A 210 -7.69 -0.09 9.83
C SER A 210 -6.88 0.05 11.13
N PHE A 211 -6.71 -1.05 11.88
CA PHE A 211 -5.91 -1.09 13.10
C PHE A 211 -4.43 -0.74 12.87
N CYS A 212 -3.79 -1.37 11.89
CA CYS A 212 -2.37 -1.14 11.59
C CYS A 212 -2.11 0.28 11.07
N SER A 213 -3.00 0.82 10.23
CA SER A 213 -2.93 2.22 9.76
C SER A 213 -2.93 3.22 10.92
N LYS A 214 -3.81 3.01 11.91
CA LYS A 214 -3.87 3.84 13.12
C LYS A 214 -2.67 3.64 14.05
N SER A 215 -2.24 2.38 14.24
CA SER A 215 -1.05 2.06 15.04
C SER A 215 0.23 2.71 14.47
N ASN A 216 0.34 2.90 13.15
CA ASN A 216 1.49 3.58 12.56
C ASN A 216 1.63 5.04 13.03
N ALA A 217 0.53 5.68 13.41
CA ALA A 217 0.53 7.06 13.89
C ALA A 217 1.10 7.24 15.31
N SER A 218 1.52 6.13 15.95
CA SER A 218 2.10 6.07 17.29
C SER A 218 3.36 5.19 17.37
N ILE A 219 4.01 4.83 16.25
CA ILE A 219 5.19 3.92 16.19
C ILE A 219 6.42 4.63 15.57
N TYR A 220 6.50 5.96 15.68
CA TYR A 220 7.70 6.74 15.30
C TYR A 220 8.65 7.06 16.47
N ASN A 221 8.42 6.45 17.64
CA ASN A 221 9.32 6.46 18.82
C ASN A 221 9.91 5.05 19.06
#